data_AF-A0A5C5WQ96-F1
#
_entry.id   AF-A0A5C5WQ96-F1
#
_cell.length_a   1.000
_cell.length_b   1.000
_cell.length_c   1.000
_cell.angle_alpha   90.00
_cell.angle_beta   90.00
_cell.angle_gamma   90.00
#
_symmetry.space_group_name_H-M   'P 1'
#
loop_
_entity.id
_entity.type
_entity.pdbx_description
1 polymer ?
#
loop_
_entity_poly.entity_id
_entity_poly.type
_entity_poly.pdbx_seq_one_letter_code
_entity_poly.pdbx_strand_id
1 'polypeptide(L)'
;MTSKIQVCLLLVVSLFTSSMGYAQDEKLPLLLKRSPAPANAIGYVNVGALNKLMSDAEFADRVSDNVGEFWFISDLNLTDLRPRWEAGYATLENGIDANELATSVGGYVDQIAGQDVVWSPQEMYLYPAKENRLGVLRPADRSLVSGWLSSDMPVNYSSFLDKWAAQKESFLSMMLAIEVKNVFSPVPMAKRLETFKSIKSKSPESVASTLASANGISIIVGRRSLNECIVSVEFTKSPASLENIAAELFAEMLERGGSAAPEVLTWKAKVDGNTLSLQGPITESTLSGLLGIFSLEDQASRTIALSSDGGSQGKTEAEKMGFYSKHYFDEVNAIIERTRDHKSQTTGALAKWNDQRARKIDELGTLNVDPEMIQYGTNVAEALRGNALTVTQGNIAAGKTKAAQGLNNGYYGNGSYYNANSTADYHAVTNAYARGNAYANFKDTLNQIDQLTAQVRRTMTEKYQLQF
;
A
#
# COMPACT_ATOMS: atom_id res chain seq x y z
N MET A 1 -35.48 26.78 71.55
CA MET A 1 -34.60 27.96 71.38
C MET A 1 -33.20 27.46 71.06
N THR A 2 -32.71 27.74 69.83
CA THR A 2 -31.30 28.00 69.41
C THR A 2 -30.15 27.11 69.93
N SER A 3 -29.17 26.58 69.18
CA SER A 3 -28.67 26.82 67.83
C SER A 3 -27.59 25.77 67.44
N LYS A 4 -27.61 25.37 66.15
CA LYS A 4 -26.58 24.86 65.20
C LYS A 4 -25.11 24.64 65.63
N ILE A 5 -24.48 23.55 65.13
CA ILE A 5 -23.47 23.53 64.03
C ILE A 5 -23.08 22.07 63.64
N GLN A 6 -22.72 21.94 62.36
CA GLN A 6 -22.51 20.84 61.39
C GLN A 6 -21.24 19.94 61.51
N VAL A 7 -21.35 18.73 60.92
CA VAL A 7 -20.44 18.07 59.92
C VAL A 7 -19.53 16.86 60.30
N CYS A 8 -19.55 15.87 59.38
CA CYS A 8 -18.59 14.80 59.03
C CYS A 8 -18.50 13.50 59.88
N LEU A 9 -18.77 12.32 59.27
CA LEU A 9 -17.77 11.39 58.72
C LEU A 9 -18.39 10.03 58.28
N LEU A 10 -17.77 9.39 57.27
CA LEU A 10 -17.76 7.96 56.92
C LEU A 10 -18.88 7.38 56.04
N LEU A 11 -18.65 7.48 54.73
CA LEU A 11 -19.15 6.55 53.73
C LEU A 11 -17.94 6.10 52.88
N VAL A 12 -17.24 5.08 53.39
CA VAL A 12 -16.22 4.32 52.65
C VAL A 12 -16.69 2.88 52.71
N VAL A 13 -17.06 2.31 51.56
CA VAL A 13 -16.78 0.93 51.13
C VAL A 13 -17.48 0.70 49.78
N SER A 14 -16.66 0.27 48.83
CA SER A 14 -16.97 -0.45 47.57
C SER A 14 -17.72 0.27 46.45
N LEU A 15 -17.03 1.22 45.81
CA LEU A 15 -17.03 1.34 44.35
C LEU A 15 -16.01 0.33 43.79
N PHE A 16 -16.42 -0.91 43.59
CA PHE A 16 -15.77 -1.82 42.64
C PHE A 16 -16.67 -1.95 41.43
N THR A 17 -16.83 -0.86 40.68
CA THR A 17 -17.19 -0.95 39.27
C THR A 17 -15.92 -1.35 38.54
N SER A 18 -15.79 -2.65 38.28
CA SER A 18 -14.85 -3.19 37.30
C SER A 18 -15.02 -2.45 35.98
N SER A 19 -14.05 -1.60 35.65
CA SER A 19 -13.88 -0.97 34.34
C SER A 19 -13.43 -2.04 33.32
N MET A 20 -14.32 -2.98 33.00
CA MET A 20 -14.19 -3.85 31.82
C MET A 20 -15.00 -3.21 30.70
N GLY A 21 -14.41 -2.24 30.01
CA GLY A 21 -15.08 -1.54 28.92
C GLY A 21 -14.18 -0.82 27.92
N TYR A 22 -12.85 -0.92 28.01
CA TYR A 22 -11.93 -0.12 27.19
C TYR A 22 -11.27 -0.84 26.00
N ALA A 23 -11.38 -2.17 25.88
CA ALA A 23 -10.63 -2.88 24.83
C ALA A 23 -11.19 -2.68 23.41
N GLN A 24 -12.46 -2.27 23.25
CA GLN A 24 -13.09 -2.13 21.94
C GLN A 24 -13.02 -0.70 21.37
N ASP A 25 -12.66 0.28 22.21
CA ASP A 25 -12.59 1.70 21.85
C ASP A 25 -11.22 2.12 21.27
N GLU A 26 -10.24 1.20 21.12
CA GLU A 26 -8.84 1.57 20.86
C GLU A 26 -8.30 1.36 19.43
N LYS A 27 -9.12 0.98 18.45
CA LYS A 27 -8.62 0.75 17.08
C LYS A 27 -8.80 1.98 16.18
N LEU A 28 -9.38 1.81 14.99
CA LEU A 28 -9.50 2.88 14.00
C LEU A 28 -10.18 4.16 14.51
N PRO A 29 -11.28 4.11 15.28
CA PRO A 29 -11.90 5.34 15.80
C PRO A 29 -10.96 6.15 16.70
N LEU A 30 -10.21 5.48 17.57
CA LEU A 30 -9.24 6.16 18.44
C LEU A 30 -8.04 6.63 17.64
N LEU A 31 -7.51 5.79 16.74
CA LEU A 31 -6.37 6.16 15.91
C LEU A 31 -6.69 7.41 15.06
N LEU A 32 -7.89 7.48 14.47
CA LEU A 32 -8.34 8.64 13.70
C LEU A 32 -8.50 9.89 14.60
N LYS A 33 -9.05 9.74 15.81
CA LYS A 33 -9.12 10.84 16.80
C LYS A 33 -7.76 11.35 17.23
N ARG A 34 -6.75 10.47 17.27
CA ARG A 34 -5.35 10.77 17.62
C ARG A 34 -4.49 11.10 16.40
N SER A 35 -5.09 11.33 15.24
CA SER A 35 -4.32 11.55 14.02
C SER A 35 -3.32 12.70 14.22
N PRO A 36 -2.03 12.51 13.86
CA PRO A 36 -1.02 13.55 14.06
C PRO A 36 -1.18 14.73 13.10
N ALA A 37 -1.92 14.55 12.02
CA ALA A 37 -2.22 15.56 11.01
C ALA A 37 -3.51 15.14 10.26
N PRO A 38 -4.10 15.99 9.39
CA PRO A 38 -5.24 15.59 8.59
C PRO A 38 -4.94 14.33 7.75
N ALA A 39 -5.67 13.25 8.00
CA ALA A 39 -5.60 12.02 7.23
C ALA A 39 -6.59 12.07 6.06
N ASN A 40 -6.28 11.40 4.96
CA ASN A 40 -7.21 11.14 3.87
C ASN A 40 -7.41 9.63 3.60
N ALA A 41 -6.72 8.75 4.33
CA ALA A 41 -6.85 7.31 4.19
C ALA A 41 -6.80 6.60 5.54
N ILE A 42 -7.55 5.51 5.67
CA ILE A 42 -7.50 4.58 6.79
C ILE A 42 -7.55 3.13 6.30
N GLY A 43 -6.98 2.22 7.08
CA GLY A 43 -7.05 0.80 6.76
C GLY A 43 -6.97 -0.13 7.97
N TYR A 44 -7.47 -1.34 7.79
CA TYR A 44 -7.45 -2.41 8.77
C TYR A 44 -7.21 -3.74 8.06
N VAL A 45 -6.38 -4.60 8.63
CA VAL A 45 -6.14 -5.96 8.15
C VAL A 45 -6.09 -6.92 9.32
N ASN A 46 -6.85 -8.01 9.21
CA ASN A 46 -6.72 -9.16 10.08
C ASN A 46 -5.86 -10.21 9.37
N VAL A 47 -4.63 -10.39 9.82
CA VAL A 47 -3.62 -11.19 9.11
C VAL A 47 -4.03 -12.66 9.06
N GLY A 48 -4.41 -13.25 10.19
CA GLY A 48 -4.82 -14.66 10.24
C GLY A 48 -6.03 -14.95 9.34
N ALA A 49 -7.05 -14.09 9.32
CA ALA A 49 -8.20 -14.26 8.44
C ALA A 49 -7.83 -14.07 6.97
N LEU A 50 -6.96 -13.12 6.64
CA LEU A 50 -6.52 -12.88 5.27
C LEU A 50 -5.64 -14.02 4.75
N ASN A 51 -4.64 -14.46 5.53
CA ASN A 51 -3.74 -15.56 5.16
C ASN A 51 -4.52 -16.87 4.96
N LYS A 52 -5.56 -17.12 5.78
CA LYS A 52 -6.45 -18.26 5.56
C LYS A 52 -7.14 -18.17 4.19
N LEU A 53 -7.73 -17.02 3.86
CA LEU A 53 -8.40 -16.82 2.56
C LEU A 53 -7.44 -16.95 1.38
N MET A 54 -6.23 -16.41 1.51
CA MET A 54 -5.19 -16.54 0.49
C MET A 54 -4.74 -17.99 0.34
N SER A 55 -4.71 -18.79 1.42
CA SER A 55 -4.43 -20.22 1.37
C SER A 55 -5.54 -21.02 0.72
N ASP A 56 -6.80 -20.74 1.05
CA ASP A 56 -7.94 -21.40 0.43
C ASP A 56 -8.01 -21.11 -1.09
N ALA A 57 -7.42 -19.99 -1.52
CA ALA A 57 -7.32 -19.58 -2.92
C ALA A 57 -5.99 -19.97 -3.60
N GLU A 58 -5.11 -20.72 -2.92
CA GLU A 58 -3.80 -21.16 -3.44
C GLU A 58 -2.86 -20.02 -3.86
N PHE A 59 -3.01 -18.83 -3.27
CA PHE A 59 -2.06 -17.73 -3.50
C PHE A 59 -0.73 -18.09 -2.86
N ALA A 60 0.38 -17.77 -3.52
CA ALA A 60 1.73 -18.01 -3.03
C ALA A 60 2.13 -16.97 -1.98
N ASP A 61 1.72 -15.72 -2.20
CA ASP A 61 1.95 -14.61 -1.28
C ASP A 61 1.18 -14.80 0.03
N ARG A 62 1.82 -14.41 1.13
CA ARG A 62 1.23 -14.33 2.47
C ARG A 62 1.73 -13.06 3.16
N VAL A 63 0.88 -12.53 4.02
CA VAL A 63 1.29 -11.53 5.01
C VAL A 63 2.06 -12.27 6.10
N SER A 64 3.02 -11.61 6.75
CA SER A 64 3.84 -12.27 7.78
C SER A 64 3.00 -12.70 8.99
N ASP A 65 3.15 -13.95 9.45
CA ASP A 65 2.37 -14.50 10.56
C ASP A 65 2.77 -13.92 11.94
N ASN A 66 3.88 -13.18 12.02
CA ASN A 66 4.34 -12.54 13.26
C ASN A 66 3.53 -11.30 13.65
N VAL A 67 2.62 -10.84 12.79
CA VAL A 67 1.65 -9.78 13.07
C VAL A 67 0.24 -10.38 13.06
N GLY A 68 -0.52 -10.22 14.14
CA GLY A 68 -1.89 -10.75 14.21
C GLY A 68 -2.91 -9.91 13.42
N GLU A 69 -2.80 -8.59 13.56
CA GLU A 69 -3.61 -7.61 12.84
C GLU A 69 -2.90 -6.25 12.85
N PHE A 70 -3.25 -5.39 11.90
CA PHE A 70 -2.75 -4.03 11.86
C PHE A 70 -3.79 -3.04 11.36
N TRP A 71 -3.69 -1.79 11.81
CA TRP A 71 -4.56 -0.70 11.38
C TRP A 71 -3.79 0.61 11.33
N PHE A 72 -4.16 1.46 10.38
CA PHE A 72 -3.39 2.65 10.07
C PHE A 72 -4.27 3.80 9.57
N ILE A 73 -3.68 4.99 9.63
CA ILE A 73 -4.14 6.27 9.07
C ILE A 73 -2.99 6.86 8.24
N SER A 74 -3.32 7.64 7.22
CA SER A 74 -2.31 8.26 6.35
C SER A 74 -2.83 9.52 5.65
N ASP A 75 -1.92 10.43 5.31
CA ASP A 75 -2.07 11.36 4.17
C ASP A 75 -1.45 10.73 2.92
N LEU A 76 -2.28 10.08 2.12
CA LEU A 76 -1.93 9.42 0.88
C LEU A 76 -1.90 10.42 -0.28
N ASN A 77 -0.77 10.51 -0.99
CA ASN A 77 -0.73 11.17 -2.27
C ASN A 77 -1.43 10.30 -3.33
N LEU A 78 -2.59 10.74 -3.81
CA LEU A 78 -3.43 9.97 -4.74
C LEU A 78 -2.85 9.88 -6.16
N THR A 79 -1.82 10.65 -6.49
CA THR A 79 -1.19 10.61 -7.81
C THR A 79 -0.29 9.39 -7.98
N ASP A 80 0.49 9.07 -6.96
CA ASP A 80 1.50 8.00 -6.96
C ASP A 80 1.22 6.90 -5.91
N LEU A 81 0.13 7.05 -5.15
CA LEU A 81 -0.27 6.19 -4.04
C LEU A 81 0.84 6.02 -3.02
N ARG A 82 1.55 7.10 -2.69
CA ARG A 82 2.56 7.14 -1.63
C ARG A 82 2.05 7.89 -0.40
N PRO A 83 2.13 7.30 0.80
CA PRO A 83 1.95 8.05 2.05
C PRO A 83 2.95 9.20 2.12
N ARG A 84 2.48 10.43 2.35
CA ARG A 84 3.34 11.53 2.82
C ARG A 84 3.70 11.35 4.28
N TRP A 85 2.74 10.82 5.03
CA TRP A 85 2.96 10.22 6.34
C TRP A 85 1.98 9.06 6.52
N GLU A 86 2.34 8.10 7.35
CA GLU A 86 1.49 7.03 7.83
C GLU A 86 1.74 6.79 9.32
N ALA A 87 0.68 6.46 10.05
CA ALA A 87 0.77 6.10 11.45
C ALA A 87 -0.23 4.99 11.76
N GLY A 88 0.12 4.08 12.67
CA GLY A 88 -0.78 3.00 13.03
C GLY A 88 -0.17 2.03 14.00
N TYR A 89 -0.88 0.92 14.21
CA TYR A 89 -0.47 -0.13 15.13
C TYR A 89 -0.50 -1.49 14.46
N ALA A 90 0.43 -2.35 14.85
CA ALA A 90 0.41 -3.77 14.60
C ALA A 90 0.35 -4.52 15.94
N THR A 91 -0.46 -5.59 16.00
CA THR A 91 -0.50 -6.49 17.16
C THR A 91 0.54 -7.58 16.98
N LEU A 92 1.43 -7.71 17.96
CA LEU A 92 2.50 -8.69 18.01
C LEU A 92 2.07 -9.90 18.86
N GLU A 93 2.72 -11.04 18.63
CA GLU A 93 2.55 -12.21 19.51
C GLU A 93 3.04 -11.92 20.94
N ASN A 94 4.18 -11.22 21.05
CA ASN A 94 4.82 -10.85 22.31
C ASN A 94 5.13 -9.35 22.31
N GLY A 95 4.98 -8.71 23.47
CA GLY A 95 5.40 -7.32 23.65
C GLY A 95 6.92 -7.17 23.56
N ILE A 96 7.39 -5.99 23.20
CA ILE A 96 8.81 -5.66 23.06
C ILE A 96 9.16 -4.43 23.89
N ASP A 97 10.32 -4.44 24.56
CA ASP A 97 10.83 -3.29 25.31
C ASP A 97 11.45 -2.24 24.37
N ALA A 98 11.41 -0.95 24.75
CA ALA A 98 11.97 0.12 23.94
C ALA A 98 13.50 -0.03 23.72
N ASN A 99 14.26 -0.49 24.71
CA ASN A 99 15.71 -0.65 24.59
C ASN A 99 16.09 -1.86 23.73
N GLU A 100 15.36 -2.96 23.91
CA GLU A 100 15.49 -4.15 23.07
C GLU A 100 15.16 -3.79 21.61
N LEU A 101 14.06 -3.07 21.40
CA LEU A 101 13.64 -2.60 20.11
C LEU A 101 14.70 -1.67 19.48
N ALA A 102 15.19 -0.68 20.22
CA ALA A 102 16.26 0.22 19.76
C ALA A 102 17.52 -0.54 19.36
N THR A 103 17.88 -1.58 20.11
CA THR A 103 19.02 -2.44 19.77
C THR A 103 18.77 -3.23 18.49
N SER A 104 17.57 -3.81 18.32
CA SER A 104 17.22 -4.65 17.17
C SER A 104 17.24 -3.90 15.84
N VAL A 105 16.72 -2.68 15.82
CA VAL A 105 16.68 -1.79 14.65
C VAL A 105 17.92 -0.88 14.56
N GLY A 106 18.80 -0.99 15.56
CA GLY A 106 19.94 -0.11 15.85
C GLY A 106 19.63 1.38 15.72
N GLY A 107 18.52 1.73 16.35
CA GLY A 107 18.09 3.07 16.64
C GLY A 107 18.53 3.53 18.02
N TYR A 108 17.79 4.48 18.58
CA TYR A 108 17.94 4.90 19.97
C TYR A 108 16.57 5.14 20.60
N VAL A 109 16.50 4.98 21.92
CA VAL A 109 15.33 5.35 22.71
C VAL A 109 15.32 6.86 22.89
N ASP A 110 14.17 7.45 22.65
CA ASP A 110 13.84 8.85 22.84
C ASP A 110 12.61 8.97 23.73
N GLN A 111 12.46 10.10 24.41
CA GLN A 111 11.30 10.38 25.24
C GLN A 111 10.47 11.51 24.61
N ILE A 112 9.26 11.18 24.16
CA ILE A 112 8.35 12.11 23.51
C ILE A 112 6.98 12.01 24.18
N ALA A 113 6.42 13.15 24.59
CA ALA A 113 5.14 13.21 25.32
C ALA A 113 5.10 12.28 26.57
N GLY A 114 6.25 12.08 27.22
CA GLY A 114 6.39 11.19 28.38
C GLY A 114 6.29 9.70 28.05
N GLN A 115 6.35 9.31 26.78
CA GLN A 115 6.43 7.93 26.33
C GLN A 115 7.83 7.65 25.77
N ASP A 116 8.32 6.45 26.03
CA ASP A 116 9.53 5.96 25.39
C ASP A 116 9.17 5.51 23.96
N VAL A 117 9.86 6.10 22.99
CA VAL A 117 9.77 5.74 21.57
C VAL A 117 11.16 5.41 21.06
N VAL A 118 11.22 4.64 19.98
CA VAL A 118 12.47 4.29 19.32
C VAL A 118 12.53 5.01 17.98
N TRP A 119 13.53 5.85 17.80
CA TRP A 119 13.88 6.36 16.48
C TRP A 119 14.63 5.26 15.71
N SER A 120 14.21 4.94 14.49
CA SER A 120 14.90 3.99 13.61
C SER A 120 15.62 4.70 12.46
N PRO A 121 16.82 4.25 12.05
CA PRO A 121 17.50 4.73 10.84
C PRO A 121 16.68 4.60 9.55
N GLN A 122 15.62 3.78 9.55
CA GLN A 122 14.67 3.63 8.42
C GLN A 122 13.64 4.77 8.33
N GLU A 123 14.00 5.96 8.82
CA GLU A 123 13.15 7.15 8.84
C GLU A 123 11.78 6.92 9.48
N MET A 124 11.71 6.20 10.60
CA MET A 124 10.46 6.02 11.35
C MET A 124 10.64 6.12 12.87
N TYR A 125 9.55 6.41 13.56
CA TYR A 125 9.41 6.19 15.00
C TYR A 125 8.62 4.92 15.26
N LEU A 126 9.10 4.14 16.22
CA LEU A 126 8.43 2.95 16.73
C LEU A 126 8.03 3.20 18.18
N TYR A 127 6.79 2.86 18.53
CA TYR A 127 6.25 3.04 19.87
C TYR A 127 5.83 1.68 20.43
N PRO A 128 6.61 1.07 21.33
CA PRO A 128 6.20 -0.15 22.03
C PRO A 128 5.04 0.19 22.97
N ALA A 129 3.82 -0.03 22.49
CA ALA A 129 2.60 0.24 23.21
C ALA A 129 2.21 -0.97 24.07
N LYS A 130 1.26 -0.75 25.00
CA LYS A 130 0.69 -1.81 25.83
C LYS A 130 -0.06 -2.84 24.97
N GLU A 131 -0.37 -3.99 25.58
CA GLU A 131 -1.14 -5.07 24.95
C GLU A 131 -0.48 -5.67 23.71
N ASN A 132 0.85 -5.81 23.74
CA ASN A 132 1.66 -6.34 22.64
C ASN A 132 1.43 -5.57 21.32
N ARG A 133 1.31 -4.25 21.38
CA ARG A 133 1.13 -3.42 20.18
C ARG A 133 2.42 -2.68 19.85
N LEU A 134 2.78 -2.68 18.58
CA LEU A 134 3.84 -1.82 18.04
C LEU A 134 3.19 -0.69 17.25
N GLY A 135 3.33 0.54 17.76
CA GLY A 135 3.04 1.74 16.99
C GLY A 135 4.15 2.00 15.98
N VAL A 136 3.77 2.33 14.75
CA VAL A 136 4.71 2.74 13.68
C VAL A 136 4.26 4.10 13.17
N LEU A 137 5.18 5.05 13.06
CA LEU A 137 4.96 6.35 12.43
C LEU A 137 6.09 6.68 11.46
N ARG A 138 5.73 7.09 10.25
CA ARG A 138 6.65 7.47 9.18
C ARG A 138 6.19 8.75 8.47
N PRO A 139 7.08 9.66 8.05
CA PRO A 139 8.54 9.67 8.30
C PRO A 139 8.86 9.93 9.79
N ALA A 140 10.14 9.84 10.17
CA ALA A 140 10.61 10.12 11.53
C ALA A 140 10.52 11.61 11.88
N ASP A 141 9.31 12.13 11.99
CA ASP A 141 9.03 13.50 12.37
C ASP A 141 8.63 13.57 13.85
N ARG A 142 9.47 14.24 14.64
CA ARG A 142 9.28 14.39 16.10
C ARG A 142 7.96 15.08 16.44
N SER A 143 7.52 16.04 15.62
CA SER A 143 6.29 16.80 15.82
C SER A 143 5.07 15.93 15.54
N LEU A 144 5.11 15.10 14.48
CA LEU A 144 4.03 14.16 14.18
C LEU A 144 3.87 13.13 15.31
N VAL A 145 4.95 12.47 15.76
CA VAL A 145 4.85 11.50 16.85
C VAL A 145 4.44 12.15 18.17
N SER A 146 4.91 13.37 18.46
CA SER A 146 4.44 14.14 19.62
C SER A 146 2.93 14.40 19.56
N GLY A 147 2.40 14.80 18.40
CA GLY A 147 0.96 15.00 18.19
C GLY A 147 0.16 13.71 18.35
N TRP A 148 0.66 12.61 17.77
CA TRP A 148 0.02 11.29 17.85
C TRP A 148 -0.09 10.78 19.29
N LEU A 149 0.97 10.91 20.08
CA LEU A 149 1.04 10.40 21.44
C LEU A 149 0.29 11.29 22.45
N SER A 150 0.36 12.61 22.30
CA SER A 150 -0.32 13.55 23.19
C SER A 150 -1.83 13.61 22.95
N SER A 151 -2.29 13.37 21.71
CA SER A 151 -3.70 13.56 21.30
C SER A 151 -4.22 15.00 21.48
N ASP A 152 -3.32 15.97 21.67
CA ASP A 152 -3.68 17.36 21.97
C ASP A 152 -3.93 18.19 20.70
N MET A 153 -3.67 17.62 19.52
CA MET A 153 -3.86 18.32 18.25
C MET A 153 -5.30 18.14 17.76
N PRO A 154 -6.09 19.24 17.67
CA PRO A 154 -7.42 19.17 17.10
C PRO A 154 -7.29 18.91 15.59
N VAL A 155 -7.52 17.67 15.17
CA VAL A 155 -7.53 17.30 13.76
C VAL A 155 -8.96 17.09 13.31
N ASN A 156 -9.35 17.84 12.28
CA ASN A 156 -10.60 17.62 11.57
C ASN A 156 -10.41 16.52 10.53
N TYR A 157 -11.17 15.45 10.66
CA TYR A 157 -11.33 14.41 9.64
C TYR A 157 -12.75 14.44 9.07
N SER A 158 -12.93 13.91 7.86
CA SER A 158 -14.23 13.92 7.21
C SER A 158 -15.20 12.92 7.82
N SER A 159 -16.50 13.17 7.63
CA SER A 159 -17.56 12.21 7.96
C SER A 159 -17.42 10.88 7.20
N PHE A 160 -16.72 10.89 6.06
CA PHE A 160 -16.42 9.66 5.32
C PHE A 160 -15.45 8.77 6.10
N LEU A 161 -14.33 9.32 6.57
CA LEU A 161 -13.37 8.55 7.37
C LEU A 161 -13.96 8.13 8.72
N ASP A 162 -14.76 8.98 9.37
CA ASP A 162 -15.44 8.65 10.62
C ASP A 162 -16.37 7.43 10.48
N LYS A 163 -17.18 7.41 9.41
CA LYS A 163 -18.04 6.28 9.06
C LYS A 163 -17.24 4.98 8.90
N TRP A 164 -16.12 5.02 8.17
CA TRP A 164 -15.31 3.82 7.91
C TRP A 164 -14.46 3.41 9.11
N ALA A 165 -14.07 4.34 9.97
CA ALA A 165 -13.41 4.02 11.24
C ALA A 165 -14.35 3.25 12.18
N ALA A 166 -15.67 3.51 12.11
CA ALA A 166 -16.69 2.78 12.86
C ALA A 166 -17.07 1.40 12.25
N GLN A 167 -16.43 0.97 11.16
CA GLN A 167 -16.73 -0.31 10.53
C GLN A 167 -16.38 -1.48 11.45
N LYS A 168 -17.32 -2.43 11.61
CA LYS A 168 -17.12 -3.61 12.47
C LYS A 168 -16.05 -4.55 11.90
N GLU A 169 -14.94 -4.66 12.62
CA GLU A 169 -13.77 -5.48 12.26
C GLU A 169 -14.03 -6.98 12.26
N SER A 170 -15.03 -7.45 13.02
CA SER A 170 -15.39 -8.87 13.11
C SER A 170 -15.75 -9.50 11.77
N PHE A 171 -16.10 -8.69 10.76
CA PHE A 171 -16.43 -9.13 9.41
C PHE A 171 -15.30 -8.95 8.41
N LEU A 172 -14.23 -8.25 8.79
CA LEU A 172 -13.15 -7.85 7.89
C LEU A 172 -11.99 -8.84 7.95
N SER A 173 -11.51 -9.21 6.76
CA SER A 173 -10.12 -9.64 6.56
C SER A 173 -9.25 -8.46 6.17
N MET A 174 -9.78 -7.54 5.35
CA MET A 174 -9.13 -6.30 4.96
C MET A 174 -10.16 -5.20 4.71
N MET A 175 -9.80 -3.96 5.05
CA MET A 175 -10.49 -2.75 4.66
C MET A 175 -9.48 -1.65 4.33
N LEU A 176 -9.75 -0.90 3.28
CA LEU A 176 -9.08 0.36 2.95
C LEU A 176 -10.15 1.39 2.59
N ALA A 177 -10.09 2.58 3.16
CA ALA A 177 -10.96 3.70 2.82
C ALA A 177 -10.12 4.94 2.54
N ILE A 178 -10.42 5.63 1.44
CA ILE A 178 -9.66 6.77 0.92
C ILE A 178 -10.65 7.89 0.57
N GLU A 179 -10.47 9.06 1.17
CA GLU A 179 -11.19 10.26 0.82
C GLU A 179 -10.67 10.82 -0.51
N VAL A 180 -11.60 11.09 -1.44
CA VAL A 180 -11.29 11.63 -2.77
C VAL A 180 -12.07 12.91 -3.09
N LYS A 181 -12.69 13.49 -2.06
CA LYS A 181 -13.48 14.73 -2.18
C LYS A 181 -12.62 15.85 -2.75
N ASN A 182 -13.13 16.51 -3.79
CA ASN A 182 -12.46 17.63 -4.48
C ASN A 182 -11.10 17.31 -5.12
N VAL A 183 -10.71 16.04 -5.21
CA VAL A 183 -9.45 15.62 -5.85
C VAL A 183 -9.53 15.77 -7.37
N PHE A 184 -10.71 15.51 -7.93
CA PHE A 184 -10.91 15.45 -9.37
C PHE A 184 -11.66 16.66 -9.90
N SER A 185 -11.05 17.38 -10.85
CA SER A 185 -11.75 18.42 -11.60
C SER A 185 -12.51 17.80 -12.79
N PRO A 186 -13.81 18.11 -12.97
CA PRO A 186 -14.61 17.54 -14.05
C PRO A 186 -14.14 18.00 -15.44
N VAL A 187 -13.53 19.18 -15.55
CA VAL A 187 -13.12 19.77 -16.84
C VAL A 187 -11.99 18.96 -17.51
N PRO A 188 -10.79 18.79 -16.91
CA PRO A 188 -9.74 17.97 -17.50
C PRO A 188 -10.13 16.48 -17.55
N MET A 189 -11.01 16.02 -16.65
CA MET A 189 -11.52 14.66 -16.66
C MET A 189 -12.38 14.38 -17.89
N ALA A 190 -13.30 15.27 -18.25
CA ALA A 190 -14.12 15.13 -19.46
C ALA A 190 -13.24 14.96 -20.70
N LYS A 191 -12.18 15.78 -20.82
CA LYS A 191 -11.24 15.68 -21.93
C LYS A 191 -10.51 14.33 -21.99
N ARG A 192 -10.15 13.77 -20.83
CA ARG A 192 -9.53 12.43 -20.77
C ARG A 192 -10.51 11.33 -21.16
N LEU A 193 -11.76 11.45 -20.72
CA LEU A 193 -12.83 10.48 -20.98
C LEU A 193 -13.24 10.38 -22.45
N GLU A 194 -13.00 11.41 -23.28
CA GLU A 194 -13.22 11.31 -24.74
C GLU A 194 -12.49 10.12 -25.39
N THR A 195 -11.37 9.70 -24.79
CA THR A 195 -10.58 8.58 -25.30
C THR A 195 -10.99 7.23 -24.71
N PHE A 196 -11.94 7.20 -23.77
CA PHE A 196 -12.36 5.98 -23.10
C PHE A 196 -13.34 5.21 -23.98
N LYS A 197 -13.13 3.90 -24.10
CA LYS A 197 -14.06 3.02 -24.82
C LYS A 197 -15.26 2.66 -23.96
N SER A 198 -15.03 2.52 -22.66
CA SER A 198 -16.02 2.15 -21.64
C SER A 198 -17.17 3.14 -21.46
N ILE A 199 -16.98 4.43 -21.82
CA ILE A 199 -18.06 5.43 -21.70
C ILE A 199 -19.16 5.25 -22.74
N LYS A 200 -18.95 4.40 -23.76
CA LYS A 200 -19.92 4.06 -24.82
C LYS A 200 -20.52 5.34 -25.43
N SER A 201 -21.85 5.46 -25.48
CA SER A 201 -22.57 6.62 -26.02
C SER A 201 -22.84 7.73 -25.00
N LYS A 202 -22.28 7.65 -23.78
CA LYS A 202 -22.49 8.68 -22.75
C LYS A 202 -21.61 9.90 -23.00
N SER A 203 -22.12 11.09 -22.68
CA SER A 203 -21.32 12.32 -22.76
C SER A 203 -20.15 12.27 -21.76
N PRO A 204 -18.91 12.54 -22.20
CA PRO A 204 -17.74 12.65 -21.32
C PRO A 204 -17.94 13.64 -20.17
N GLU A 205 -18.62 14.75 -20.41
CA GLU A 205 -18.92 15.79 -19.41
C GLU A 205 -19.85 15.28 -18.32
N SER A 206 -20.88 14.52 -18.68
CA SER A 206 -21.82 13.93 -17.72
C SER A 206 -21.14 12.89 -16.84
N VAL A 207 -20.32 12.02 -17.44
CA VAL A 207 -19.53 11.02 -16.71
C VAL A 207 -18.52 11.71 -15.81
N ALA A 208 -17.76 12.68 -16.32
CA ALA A 208 -16.79 13.44 -15.54
C ALA A 208 -17.42 14.17 -14.36
N SER A 209 -18.56 14.81 -14.58
CA SER A 209 -19.31 15.51 -13.53
C SER A 209 -19.78 14.56 -12.42
N THR A 210 -20.09 13.31 -12.77
CA THR A 210 -20.48 12.29 -11.79
C THR A 210 -19.26 11.78 -11.04
N LEU A 211 -18.19 11.39 -11.74
CA LEU A 211 -16.93 10.95 -11.13
C LEU A 211 -16.30 12.01 -10.22
N ALA A 212 -16.31 13.29 -10.63
CA ALA A 212 -15.81 14.41 -9.83
C ALA A 212 -16.64 14.68 -8.55
N SER A 213 -17.85 14.13 -8.46
CA SER A 213 -18.69 14.23 -7.27
C SER A 213 -18.38 13.16 -6.21
N ALA A 214 -17.40 12.29 -6.47
CA ALA A 214 -16.94 11.28 -5.51
C ALA A 214 -16.39 11.96 -4.24
N ASN A 215 -16.86 11.46 -3.11
CA ASN A 215 -16.46 11.86 -1.76
C ASN A 215 -15.37 10.92 -1.22
N GLY A 216 -15.52 9.61 -1.45
CA GLY A 216 -14.58 8.62 -0.97
C GLY A 216 -14.74 7.27 -1.66
N ILE A 217 -13.69 6.47 -1.58
CA ILE A 217 -13.58 5.11 -2.12
C ILE A 217 -13.27 4.17 -0.96
N SER A 218 -13.93 3.03 -0.92
CA SER A 218 -13.68 1.96 0.05
C SER A 218 -13.47 0.64 -0.66
N ILE A 219 -12.61 -0.19 -0.10
CA ILE A 219 -12.31 -1.55 -0.54
C ILE A 219 -12.45 -2.46 0.68
N ILE A 220 -13.26 -3.50 0.57
CA ILE A 220 -13.48 -4.48 1.64
C ILE A 220 -13.25 -5.88 1.10
N VAL A 221 -12.49 -6.67 1.86
CA VAL A 221 -12.47 -8.12 1.76
C VAL A 221 -13.02 -8.68 3.06
N GLY A 222 -14.16 -9.36 2.96
CA GLY A 222 -14.79 -10.02 4.11
C GLY A 222 -14.13 -11.36 4.44
N ARG A 223 -14.43 -11.92 5.62
CA ARG A 223 -13.84 -13.19 6.10
C ARG A 223 -14.31 -14.47 5.40
N ARG A 224 -15.19 -14.36 4.40
CA ARG A 224 -15.83 -15.53 3.76
C ARG A 224 -15.05 -16.06 2.56
N SER A 225 -14.62 -15.17 1.67
CA SER A 225 -14.00 -15.58 0.40
C SER A 225 -13.33 -14.39 -0.30
N LEU A 226 -12.21 -14.65 -0.99
CA LEU A 226 -11.62 -13.70 -1.95
C LEU A 226 -12.49 -13.50 -3.21
N ASN A 227 -13.55 -14.30 -3.38
CA ASN A 227 -14.56 -14.08 -4.43
C ASN A 227 -15.52 -12.92 -4.13
N GLU A 228 -15.43 -12.32 -2.94
CA GLU A 228 -16.33 -11.28 -2.45
C GLU A 228 -15.57 -10.01 -2.03
N CYS A 229 -14.70 -9.50 -2.91
CA CYS A 229 -14.15 -8.16 -2.77
C CYS A 229 -15.22 -7.14 -3.17
N ILE A 230 -15.37 -6.08 -2.38
CA ILE A 230 -16.32 -4.99 -2.63
C ILE A 230 -15.55 -3.69 -2.71
N VAL A 231 -15.62 -3.01 -3.86
CA VAL A 231 -15.20 -1.63 -4.02
C VAL A 231 -16.44 -0.76 -4.04
N SER A 232 -16.52 0.23 -3.15
CA SER A 232 -17.63 1.19 -3.15
C SER A 232 -17.13 2.62 -3.28
N VAL A 233 -17.79 3.40 -4.12
CA VAL A 233 -17.55 4.83 -4.30
C VAL A 233 -18.79 5.59 -3.83
N GLU A 234 -18.59 6.49 -2.87
CA GLU A 234 -19.63 7.36 -2.33
C GLU A 234 -19.59 8.69 -3.06
N PHE A 235 -20.74 9.16 -3.55
CA PHE A 235 -20.88 10.40 -4.31
C PHE A 235 -21.72 11.43 -3.58
N THR A 236 -21.56 12.70 -3.93
CA THR A 236 -22.45 13.77 -3.45
C THR A 236 -23.77 13.86 -4.23
N LYS A 237 -23.85 13.19 -5.39
CA LYS A 237 -25.07 13.04 -6.20
C LYS A 237 -25.18 11.61 -6.74
N SER A 238 -26.36 11.21 -7.20
CA SER A 238 -26.59 9.84 -7.64
C SER A 238 -25.69 9.42 -8.82
N PRO A 239 -25.00 8.26 -8.73
CA PRO A 239 -24.19 7.70 -9.80
C PRO A 239 -24.96 6.71 -10.70
N ALA A 240 -26.30 6.69 -10.65
CA ALA A 240 -27.13 5.73 -11.40
C ALA A 240 -26.81 5.64 -12.90
N SER A 241 -26.40 6.76 -13.51
CA SER A 241 -26.01 6.79 -14.92
C SER A 241 -24.75 5.97 -15.23
N LEU A 242 -23.93 5.63 -14.23
CA LEU A 242 -22.68 4.87 -14.39
C LEU A 242 -22.88 3.36 -14.24
N GLU A 243 -23.96 2.88 -13.65
CA GLU A 243 -24.15 1.47 -13.25
C GLU A 243 -23.82 0.48 -14.38
N ASN A 244 -24.42 0.69 -15.56
CA ASN A 244 -24.25 -0.20 -16.73
C ASN A 244 -22.87 -0.13 -17.40
N ILE A 245 -22.00 0.79 -16.99
CA ILE A 245 -20.63 0.92 -17.50
C ILE A 245 -19.58 0.83 -16.40
N ALA A 246 -19.99 0.67 -15.13
CA ALA A 246 -19.12 0.87 -13.99
C ALA A 246 -17.93 -0.09 -13.97
N ALA A 247 -18.16 -1.38 -14.24
CA ALA A 247 -17.10 -2.38 -14.30
C ALA A 247 -16.10 -2.12 -15.43
N GLU A 248 -16.60 -1.86 -16.65
CA GLU A 248 -15.75 -1.53 -17.81
C GLU A 248 -14.97 -0.23 -17.60
N LEU A 249 -15.62 0.80 -17.05
CA LEU A 249 -15.01 2.09 -16.75
C LEU A 249 -13.94 1.96 -15.68
N PHE A 250 -14.21 1.25 -14.59
CA PHE A 250 -13.25 1.06 -13.52
C PHE A 250 -12.04 0.24 -14.00
N ALA A 251 -12.26 -0.83 -14.74
CA ALA A 251 -11.18 -1.62 -15.35
C ALA A 251 -10.31 -0.77 -16.29
N GLU A 252 -10.92 0.05 -17.15
CA GLU A 252 -10.17 0.94 -18.06
C GLU A 252 -9.41 2.05 -17.30
N MET A 253 -9.99 2.61 -16.23
CA MET A 253 -9.30 3.57 -15.35
C MET A 253 -8.07 2.95 -14.69
N LEU A 254 -8.20 1.73 -14.16
CA LEU A 254 -7.13 0.96 -13.56
C LEU A 254 -6.02 0.62 -14.57
N GLU A 255 -6.40 0.18 -15.78
CA GLU A 255 -5.47 -0.13 -16.85
C GLU A 255 -4.62 1.09 -17.24
N ARG A 256 -5.28 2.25 -17.45
CA ARG A 256 -4.63 3.52 -17.80
C ARG A 256 -3.81 4.09 -16.65
N GLY A 257 -4.16 3.78 -15.40
CA GLY A 257 -3.39 4.10 -14.20
C GLY A 257 -2.20 3.17 -13.97
N GLY A 258 -1.95 2.20 -14.85
CA GLY A 258 -0.87 1.23 -14.70
C GLY A 258 -1.13 0.23 -13.56
N SER A 259 -2.38 -0.18 -13.34
CA SER A 259 -2.75 -1.17 -12.32
C SER A 259 -3.88 -2.05 -12.84
N ALA A 260 -3.63 -2.75 -13.95
CA ALA A 260 -4.64 -3.57 -14.60
C ALA A 260 -5.15 -4.68 -13.68
N ALA A 261 -6.47 -4.69 -13.45
CA ALA A 261 -7.20 -5.71 -12.72
C ALA A 261 -8.31 -6.27 -13.65
N PRO A 262 -7.99 -7.19 -14.56
CA PRO A 262 -8.94 -7.69 -15.56
C PRO A 262 -10.16 -8.38 -14.95
N GLU A 263 -10.03 -8.93 -13.74
CA GLU A 263 -11.12 -9.55 -12.99
C GLU A 263 -12.29 -8.58 -12.75
N VAL A 264 -12.03 -7.26 -12.68
CA VAL A 264 -13.05 -6.22 -12.48
C VAL A 264 -14.12 -6.24 -13.56
N LEU A 265 -13.79 -6.68 -14.78
CA LEU A 265 -14.78 -6.81 -15.87
C LEU A 265 -15.88 -7.84 -15.56
N THR A 266 -15.64 -8.76 -14.63
CA THR A 266 -16.60 -9.77 -14.18
C THR A 266 -17.44 -9.31 -12.99
N TRP A 267 -17.12 -8.15 -12.40
CA TRP A 267 -17.74 -7.69 -11.18
C TRP A 267 -19.15 -7.17 -11.43
N LYS A 268 -20.02 -7.39 -10.45
CA LYS A 268 -21.40 -6.89 -10.47
C LYS A 268 -21.41 -5.47 -9.94
N ALA A 269 -21.89 -4.54 -10.76
CA ALA A 269 -22.19 -3.18 -10.36
C ALA A 269 -23.58 -3.10 -9.72
N LYS A 270 -23.71 -2.27 -8.70
CA LYS A 270 -24.99 -1.93 -8.07
C LYS A 270 -24.96 -0.47 -7.62
N VAL A 271 -26.05 0.26 -7.85
CA VAL A 271 -26.25 1.59 -7.26
C VAL A 271 -27.27 1.52 -6.12
N ASP A 272 -26.93 2.15 -5.01
CA ASP A 272 -27.82 2.36 -3.86
C ASP A 272 -27.72 3.82 -3.40
N GLY A 273 -28.74 4.60 -3.75
CA GLY A 273 -28.78 6.05 -3.54
C GLY A 273 -27.60 6.76 -4.21
N ASN A 274 -26.65 7.21 -3.39
CA ASN A 274 -25.44 7.91 -3.80
C ASN A 274 -24.18 7.02 -3.78
N THR A 275 -24.33 5.70 -3.63
CA THR A 275 -23.21 4.76 -3.60
C THR A 275 -23.24 3.90 -4.86
N LEU A 276 -22.10 3.79 -5.54
CA LEU A 276 -21.86 2.78 -6.56
C LEU A 276 -20.94 1.72 -5.98
N SER A 277 -21.38 0.48 -5.94
CA SER A 277 -20.57 -0.66 -5.50
C SER A 277 -20.29 -1.61 -6.66
N LEU A 278 -19.07 -2.11 -6.71
CA LEU A 278 -18.62 -3.17 -7.60
C LEU A 278 -18.18 -4.35 -6.73
N GLN A 279 -18.72 -5.54 -7.00
CA GLN A 279 -18.42 -6.73 -6.22
C GLN A 279 -17.98 -7.89 -7.11
N GLY A 280 -16.90 -8.57 -6.74
CA GLY A 280 -16.44 -9.78 -7.40
C GLY A 280 -15.12 -10.33 -6.85
N PRO A 281 -14.45 -11.24 -7.58
CA PRO A 281 -13.21 -11.85 -7.14
C PRO A 281 -12.04 -10.88 -7.18
N ILE A 282 -11.09 -11.02 -6.26
CA ILE A 282 -9.80 -10.34 -6.28
C ILE A 282 -8.67 -11.34 -6.58
N THR A 283 -7.77 -10.98 -7.50
CA THR A 283 -6.59 -11.79 -7.80
C THR A 283 -5.44 -11.50 -6.84
N GLU A 284 -4.48 -12.42 -6.75
CA GLU A 284 -3.25 -12.27 -5.95
C GLU A 284 -2.51 -10.98 -6.30
N SER A 285 -2.30 -10.72 -7.59
CA SER A 285 -1.64 -9.50 -8.07
C SER A 285 -2.34 -8.23 -7.58
N THR A 286 -3.68 -8.18 -7.65
CA THR A 286 -4.44 -7.00 -7.22
C THR A 286 -4.38 -6.85 -5.69
N LEU A 287 -4.49 -7.94 -4.94
CA LEU A 287 -4.39 -7.92 -3.49
C LEU A 287 -3.00 -7.49 -3.01
N SER A 288 -1.92 -8.07 -3.56
CA SER A 288 -0.55 -7.69 -3.24
C SER A 288 -0.24 -6.24 -3.63
N GLY A 289 -0.86 -5.73 -4.70
CA GLY A 289 -0.78 -4.31 -5.08
C GLY A 289 -1.46 -3.38 -4.06
N LEU A 290 -2.59 -3.78 -3.47
CA LEU A 290 -3.29 -3.01 -2.43
C LEU A 290 -2.52 -3.02 -1.11
N LEU A 291 -2.03 -4.17 -0.68
CA LEU A 291 -1.22 -4.29 0.54
C LEU A 291 0.08 -3.49 0.44
N GLY A 292 0.68 -3.42 -0.76
CA GLY A 292 1.91 -2.67 -1.01
C GLY A 292 1.77 -1.15 -1.10
N ILE A 293 0.59 -0.57 -0.84
CA ILE A 293 0.40 0.90 -0.79
C ILE A 293 1.01 1.48 0.49
N PHE A 294 0.95 0.74 1.59
CA PHE A 294 1.38 1.18 2.92
C PHE A 294 2.54 0.32 3.39
N SER A 295 3.43 0.89 4.21
CA SER A 295 4.63 0.15 4.66
C SER A 295 4.49 -0.42 6.07
N LEU A 296 3.43 -0.07 6.81
CA LEU A 296 3.29 -0.42 8.22
C LEU A 296 3.44 -1.92 8.54
N GLU A 297 2.78 -2.79 7.78
CA GLU A 297 2.89 -4.25 8.00
C GLU A 297 4.31 -4.73 7.79
N ASP A 298 4.87 -4.46 6.61
CA ASP A 298 6.24 -4.77 6.25
C ASP A 298 7.25 -4.27 7.32
N GLN A 299 7.07 -3.06 7.85
CA GLN A 299 7.94 -2.50 8.90
C GLN A 299 7.77 -3.22 10.25
N ALA A 300 6.52 -3.49 10.66
CA ALA A 300 6.26 -4.21 11.91
C ALA A 300 6.82 -5.64 11.84
N SER A 301 6.52 -6.35 10.76
CA SER A 301 6.98 -7.72 10.51
C SER A 301 8.51 -7.82 10.54
N ARG A 302 9.22 -6.91 9.86
CA ARG A 302 10.70 -6.85 9.89
C ARG A 302 11.25 -6.54 11.27
N THR A 303 10.64 -5.59 11.96
CA THR A 303 11.06 -5.19 13.31
C THR A 303 11.02 -6.38 14.26
N ILE A 304 9.94 -7.17 14.22
CA ILE A 304 9.80 -8.37 15.05
C ILE A 304 10.85 -9.42 14.66
N ALA A 305 11.05 -9.67 13.36
CA ALA A 305 12.03 -10.66 12.89
C ALA A 305 13.45 -10.35 13.39
N LEU A 306 13.84 -9.07 13.40
CA LEU A 306 15.13 -8.62 13.93
C LEU A 306 15.23 -8.74 15.47
N SER A 307 14.09 -8.73 16.17
CA SER A 307 14.03 -8.79 17.63
C SER A 307 13.99 -10.24 18.15
N SER A 308 13.25 -11.13 17.49
CA SER A 308 13.02 -12.52 17.94
C SER A 308 14.27 -13.40 17.91
N ASP A 309 15.26 -13.09 17.07
CA ASP A 309 16.50 -13.88 16.96
C ASP A 309 17.54 -13.56 18.08
N GLY A 310 17.10 -12.90 19.16
CA GLY A 310 17.94 -12.52 20.31
C GLY A 310 18.93 -11.39 20.02
N GLY A 311 18.81 -10.77 18.85
CA GLY A 311 19.77 -9.81 18.35
C GLY A 311 21.21 -10.33 18.40
N SER A 312 22.13 -9.41 18.24
CA SER A 312 23.56 -9.68 18.22
C SER A 312 24.19 -9.85 19.62
N GLN A 313 23.40 -10.13 20.65
CA GLN A 313 23.91 -10.19 22.02
C GLN A 313 24.96 -11.30 22.17
N GLY A 314 26.17 -10.90 22.57
CA GLY A 314 27.33 -11.79 22.73
C GLY A 314 28.08 -12.14 21.44
N LYS A 315 27.63 -11.67 20.26
CA LYS A 315 28.33 -11.87 18.97
C LYS A 315 29.45 -10.85 18.79
N THR A 316 30.55 -11.25 18.16
CA THR A 316 31.58 -10.33 17.67
C THR A 316 31.03 -9.44 16.57
N GLU A 317 31.57 -8.23 16.37
CA GLU A 317 31.11 -7.30 15.33
C GLU A 317 31.04 -7.94 13.92
N ALA A 318 31.98 -8.82 13.59
CA ALA A 318 31.98 -9.55 12.33
C ALA A 318 30.79 -10.53 12.20
N GLU A 319 30.45 -11.25 13.27
CA GLU A 319 29.30 -12.15 13.30
C GLU A 319 27.97 -11.38 13.28
N LYS A 320 27.91 -10.21 13.92
CA LYS A 320 26.75 -9.31 13.80
C LYS A 320 26.56 -8.91 12.35
N MET A 321 27.64 -8.46 11.71
CA MET A 321 27.60 -7.98 10.34
C MET A 321 27.19 -9.09 9.36
N GLY A 322 27.72 -10.31 9.54
CA GLY A 322 27.31 -11.47 8.73
C GLY A 322 25.83 -11.80 8.90
N PHE A 323 25.31 -11.75 10.13
CA PHE A 323 23.89 -11.99 10.43
C PHE A 323 22.97 -10.96 9.76
N TYR A 324 23.21 -9.66 9.98
CA TYR A 324 22.39 -8.60 9.38
C TYR A 324 22.51 -8.57 7.85
N SER A 325 23.70 -8.86 7.31
CA SER A 325 23.89 -8.98 5.86
C SER A 325 23.09 -10.13 5.27
N LYS A 326 23.02 -11.27 5.96
CA LYS A 326 22.22 -12.41 5.52
C LYS A 326 20.73 -12.07 5.54
N HIS A 327 20.24 -11.46 6.62
CA HIS A 327 18.84 -11.02 6.69
C HIS A 327 18.51 -10.03 5.56
N TYR A 328 19.36 -9.03 5.32
CA TYR A 328 19.19 -8.09 4.21
C TYR A 328 19.14 -8.81 2.85
N PHE A 329 20.04 -9.76 2.63
CA PHE A 329 20.08 -10.55 1.40
C PHE A 329 18.81 -11.38 1.19
N ASP A 330 18.32 -12.04 2.24
CA ASP A 330 17.09 -12.84 2.18
C ASP A 330 15.87 -11.97 1.85
N GLU A 331 15.77 -10.78 2.45
CA GLU A 331 14.71 -9.80 2.17
C GLU A 331 14.75 -9.30 0.72
N VAL A 332 15.95 -8.95 0.21
CA VAL A 332 16.13 -8.53 -1.18
C VAL A 332 15.71 -9.66 -2.13
N ASN A 333 16.09 -10.91 -1.87
CA ASN A 333 15.67 -12.04 -2.69
C ASN A 333 14.17 -12.31 -2.62
N ALA A 334 13.55 -12.21 -1.45
CA ALA A 334 12.10 -12.32 -1.33
C ALA A 334 11.39 -11.27 -2.20
N ILE A 335 11.93 -10.04 -2.27
CA ILE A 335 11.43 -9.00 -3.17
C ILE A 335 11.67 -9.37 -4.64
N ILE A 336 12.83 -9.90 -4.99
CA ILE A 336 13.17 -10.33 -6.37
C ILE A 336 12.24 -11.46 -6.83
N GLU A 337 12.04 -12.50 -6.03
CA GLU A 337 11.18 -13.64 -6.38
C GLU A 337 9.73 -13.19 -6.58
N ARG A 338 9.19 -12.36 -5.68
CA ARG A 338 7.87 -11.73 -5.89
C ARG A 338 7.81 -10.86 -7.14
N THR A 339 8.93 -10.27 -7.54
CA THR A 339 9.02 -9.49 -8.79
C THR A 339 8.99 -10.41 -10.01
N ARG A 340 9.69 -11.55 -9.94
CA ARG A 340 9.75 -12.56 -10.99
C ARG A 340 8.40 -13.25 -11.22
N ASP A 341 7.70 -13.59 -10.13
CA ASP A 341 6.43 -14.31 -10.19
C ASP A 341 5.25 -13.42 -10.59
N HIS A 342 5.42 -12.10 -10.49
CA HIS A 342 4.38 -11.15 -10.86
C HIS A 342 4.10 -11.15 -12.36
N LYS A 343 2.87 -11.52 -12.72
CA LYS A 343 2.37 -11.51 -14.09
C LYS A 343 1.55 -10.26 -14.36
N SER A 344 2.22 -9.20 -14.81
CA SER A 344 1.53 -7.97 -15.20
C SER A 344 0.65 -8.18 -16.43
N GLN A 345 -0.55 -7.60 -16.41
CA GLN A 345 -1.47 -7.64 -17.54
C GLN A 345 -1.18 -6.55 -18.58
N THR A 346 -0.53 -5.46 -18.17
CA THR A 346 -0.06 -4.38 -19.03
C THR A 346 1.37 -3.98 -18.72
N THR A 347 2.02 -3.34 -19.70
CA THR A 347 3.36 -2.77 -19.53
C THR A 347 3.37 -1.65 -18.49
N GLY A 348 2.30 -0.87 -18.38
CA GLY A 348 2.15 0.13 -17.31
C GLY A 348 2.11 -0.50 -15.92
N ALA A 349 1.37 -1.62 -15.77
CA ALA A 349 1.35 -2.37 -14.52
C ALA A 349 2.72 -2.95 -14.16
N LEU A 350 3.45 -3.47 -15.14
CA LEU A 350 4.83 -3.93 -14.94
C LEU A 350 5.75 -2.82 -14.46
N ALA A 351 5.70 -1.64 -15.11
CA ALA A 351 6.51 -0.51 -14.70
C ALA A 351 6.19 -0.06 -13.27
N LYS A 352 4.91 0.04 -12.92
CA LYS A 352 4.48 0.42 -11.56
C LYS A 352 4.94 -0.62 -10.53
N TRP A 353 4.78 -1.90 -10.84
CA TRP A 353 5.21 -2.99 -9.96
C TRP A 353 6.71 -2.93 -9.70
N ASN A 354 7.53 -2.83 -10.75
CA ASN A 354 8.98 -2.75 -10.63
C ASN A 354 9.43 -1.52 -9.82
N ASP A 355 8.80 -0.37 -10.03
CA ASP A 355 9.07 0.82 -9.24
C ASP A 355 8.69 0.65 -7.76
N GLN A 356 7.55 0.01 -7.46
CA GLN A 356 7.18 -0.32 -6.08
C GLN A 356 8.18 -1.28 -5.41
N ARG A 357 8.67 -2.29 -6.13
CA ARG A 357 9.64 -3.25 -5.60
C ARG A 357 11.01 -2.62 -5.38
N ALA A 358 11.47 -1.76 -6.30
CA ALA A 358 12.68 -0.97 -6.12
C ALA A 358 12.62 -0.12 -4.84
N ARG A 359 11.51 0.57 -4.61
CA ARG A 359 11.30 1.36 -3.38
C ARG A 359 11.38 0.49 -2.12
N LYS A 360 10.75 -0.70 -2.12
CA LYS A 360 10.82 -1.61 -0.96
C LYS A 360 12.26 -2.00 -0.61
N ILE A 361 13.15 -2.14 -1.61
CA ILE A 361 14.57 -2.40 -1.38
C ILE A 361 15.27 -1.17 -0.80
N ASP A 362 15.01 0.03 -1.32
CA ASP A 362 15.60 1.29 -0.80
C ASP A 362 15.26 1.52 0.68
N GLU A 363 14.13 0.97 1.14
CA GLU A 363 13.62 1.12 2.51
C GLU A 363 14.16 0.07 3.49
N LEU A 364 14.98 -0.89 3.02
CA LEU A 364 15.59 -1.89 3.88
C LEU A 364 16.64 -1.26 4.80
N GLY A 365 16.75 -1.81 6.00
CA GLY A 365 17.72 -1.33 6.99
C GLY A 365 19.13 -1.69 6.56
N THR A 366 20.01 -0.69 6.49
CA THR A 366 21.42 -0.86 6.07
C THR A 366 22.38 -0.97 7.24
N LEU A 367 21.88 -0.82 8.47
CA LEU A 367 22.73 -0.83 9.65
C LEU A 367 23.34 -2.22 9.91
N ASN A 368 24.64 -2.23 10.18
CA ASN A 368 25.43 -3.45 10.36
C ASN A 368 25.36 -4.41 9.15
N VAL A 369 24.94 -3.91 7.98
CA VAL A 369 25.00 -4.67 6.72
C VAL A 369 26.35 -4.39 6.06
N ASP A 370 26.94 -5.42 5.47
CA ASP A 370 28.18 -5.29 4.70
C ASP A 370 28.00 -4.26 3.56
N PRO A 371 28.92 -3.29 3.39
CA PRO A 371 28.82 -2.31 2.31
C PRO A 371 28.65 -2.89 0.90
N GLU A 372 29.24 -4.05 0.61
CA GLU A 372 29.05 -4.74 -0.68
C GLU A 372 27.65 -5.32 -0.83
N MET A 373 27.04 -5.78 0.28
CA MET A 373 25.65 -6.24 0.30
C MET A 373 24.67 -5.07 0.13
N ILE A 374 24.95 -3.92 0.75
CA ILE A 374 24.18 -2.69 0.53
C ILE A 374 24.26 -2.29 -0.95
N GLN A 375 25.46 -2.25 -1.53
CA GLN A 375 25.65 -1.93 -2.95
C GLN A 375 24.92 -2.91 -3.87
N TYR A 376 24.90 -4.20 -3.54
CA TYR A 376 24.09 -5.18 -4.25
C TYR A 376 22.61 -4.80 -4.24
N GLY A 377 22.03 -4.49 -3.08
CA GLY A 377 20.63 -4.05 -2.97
C GLY A 377 20.35 -2.79 -3.79
N THR A 378 21.24 -1.79 -3.72
CA THR A 378 21.17 -0.57 -4.54
C THR A 378 21.15 -0.91 -6.04
N ASN A 379 22.05 -1.77 -6.51
CA ASN A 379 22.12 -2.17 -7.91
C ASN A 379 20.85 -2.91 -8.37
N VAL A 380 20.26 -3.75 -7.53
CA VAL A 380 18.99 -4.42 -7.81
C VAL A 380 17.85 -3.40 -7.92
N ALA A 381 17.74 -2.48 -6.96
CA ALA A 381 16.73 -1.43 -6.98
C ALA A 381 16.86 -0.52 -8.21
N GLU A 382 18.09 -0.14 -8.58
CA GLU A 382 18.39 0.62 -9.79
C GLU A 382 18.00 -0.13 -11.07
N ALA A 383 18.27 -1.44 -11.14
CA ALA A 383 17.89 -2.25 -12.30
C ALA A 383 16.37 -2.32 -12.47
N LEU A 384 15.62 -2.52 -11.38
CA LEU A 384 14.16 -2.53 -11.40
C LEU A 384 13.57 -1.15 -11.76
N ARG A 385 14.10 -0.07 -11.19
CA ARG A 385 13.67 1.31 -11.48
C ARG A 385 14.01 1.72 -12.91
N GLY A 386 15.19 1.32 -13.39
CA GLY A 386 15.62 1.50 -14.78
C GLY A 386 14.67 0.82 -15.74
N ASN A 387 14.27 -0.43 -15.45
CA ASN A 387 13.26 -1.12 -16.23
C ASN A 387 11.92 -0.38 -16.26
N ALA A 388 11.42 0.06 -15.11
CA ALA A 388 10.18 0.83 -15.02
C ALA A 388 10.21 2.11 -15.88
N LEU A 389 11.34 2.84 -15.88
CA LEU A 389 11.54 4.02 -16.71
C LEU A 389 11.56 3.66 -18.20
N THR A 390 12.31 2.64 -18.60
CA THR A 390 12.38 2.18 -20.00
C THR A 390 11.02 1.77 -20.52
N VAL A 391 10.24 1.03 -19.73
CA VAL A 391 8.88 0.60 -20.09
C VAL A 391 7.96 1.81 -20.23
N THR A 392 8.05 2.78 -19.31
CA THR A 392 7.28 4.03 -19.37
C THR A 392 7.61 4.85 -20.62
N GLN A 393 8.89 5.02 -20.94
CA GLN A 393 9.34 5.71 -22.16
C GLN A 393 8.90 4.97 -23.43
N GLY A 394 8.96 3.64 -23.44
CA GLY A 394 8.45 2.82 -24.53
C GLY A 394 6.95 3.02 -24.77
N ASN A 395 6.15 3.08 -23.69
CA ASN A 395 4.72 3.38 -23.77
C ASN A 395 4.46 4.79 -24.32
N ILE A 396 5.24 5.79 -23.91
CA ILE A 396 5.15 7.17 -24.42
C ILE A 396 5.48 7.21 -25.92
N ALA A 397 6.56 6.54 -26.34
CA ALA A 397 6.96 6.45 -27.75
C ALA A 397 5.87 5.79 -28.60
N ALA A 398 5.31 4.67 -28.12
CA ALA A 398 4.18 4.01 -28.78
C ALA A 398 2.95 4.93 -28.89
N GLY A 399 2.66 5.73 -27.86
CA GLY A 399 1.61 6.74 -27.89
C GLY A 399 1.84 7.81 -28.96
N LYS A 400 3.07 8.35 -29.05
CA LYS A 400 3.45 9.31 -30.10
C LYS A 400 3.28 8.72 -31.50
N THR A 401 3.74 7.48 -31.71
CA THR A 401 3.60 6.79 -33.00
C THR A 401 2.14 6.61 -33.40
N LYS A 402 1.26 6.19 -32.47
CA LYS A 402 -0.18 6.06 -32.74
C LYS A 402 -0.84 7.39 -33.09
N ALA A 403 -0.47 8.47 -32.41
CA ALA A 403 -0.97 9.81 -32.71
C ALA A 403 -0.56 10.25 -34.12
N ALA A 404 0.69 10.02 -34.51
CA ALA A 404 1.17 10.30 -35.87
C ALA A 404 0.47 9.44 -36.93
N GLN A 405 0.24 8.15 -36.65
CA GLN A 405 -0.52 7.25 -37.52
C GLN A 405 -1.98 7.70 -37.70
N GLY A 406 -2.60 8.29 -36.68
CA GLY A 406 -3.95 8.86 -36.76
C GLY A 406 -4.05 10.10 -37.64
N LEU A 407 -2.99 10.91 -37.72
CA LEU A 407 -2.91 12.11 -38.57
C LEU A 407 -2.73 11.78 -40.07
N ASN A 408 -2.13 10.62 -40.39
CA ASN A 408 -1.79 10.24 -41.76
C ASN A 408 -2.98 9.74 -42.59
N ASN A 409 -4.19 9.68 -42.01
CA ASN A 409 -5.39 9.17 -42.68
C ASN A 409 -6.23 10.28 -43.37
N GLY A 410 -5.75 11.54 -43.39
CA GLY A 410 -6.58 12.69 -43.75
C GLY A 410 -6.07 13.64 -44.84
N TYR A 411 -4.87 13.49 -45.41
CA TYR A 411 -4.34 14.60 -46.23
C TYR A 411 -3.31 14.28 -47.32
N TYR A 412 -3.41 13.16 -48.06
CA TYR A 412 -2.78 13.13 -49.40
C TYR A 412 -3.62 12.31 -50.37
N GLY A 413 -4.37 13.05 -51.19
CA GLY A 413 -4.90 12.53 -52.43
C GLY A 413 -3.76 12.24 -53.42
N ASN A 414 -4.06 11.31 -54.31
CA ASN A 414 -3.37 10.97 -55.55
C ASN A 414 -2.27 9.89 -55.45
N GLY A 415 -2.67 8.63 -55.70
CA GLY A 415 -1.77 7.52 -56.00
C GLY A 415 -2.28 6.18 -55.47
N SER A 416 -2.95 5.40 -56.33
CA SER A 416 -3.44 4.04 -56.05
C SER A 416 -2.37 3.11 -55.48
N TYR A 417 -2.34 2.99 -54.15
CA TYR A 417 -1.94 1.77 -53.45
C TYR A 417 -2.98 1.55 -52.35
N TYR A 418 -3.79 0.50 -52.51
CA TYR A 418 -4.73 0.07 -51.48
C TYR A 418 -3.93 -0.36 -50.25
N ASN A 419 -3.88 0.49 -49.23
CA ASN A 419 -3.41 0.06 -47.92
C ASN A 419 -4.52 -0.77 -47.27
N ALA A 420 -4.35 -2.09 -47.27
CA ALA A 420 -5.33 -3.04 -46.74
C ALA A 420 -5.46 -3.01 -45.21
N ASN A 421 -4.58 -2.29 -44.52
CA ASN A 421 -4.52 -2.25 -43.06
C ASN A 421 -5.24 -1.02 -42.52
N SER A 422 -6.12 -1.23 -41.53
CA SER A 422 -6.80 -0.15 -40.82
C SER A 422 -5.86 0.52 -39.81
N THR A 423 -6.19 1.74 -39.37
CA THR A 423 -5.48 2.42 -38.26
C THR A 423 -5.46 1.56 -37.00
N ALA A 424 -6.50 0.75 -36.77
CA ALA A 424 -6.56 -0.18 -35.65
C ALA A 424 -5.49 -1.28 -35.75
N ASP A 425 -5.22 -1.79 -36.95
CA ASP A 425 -4.18 -2.79 -37.19
C ASP A 425 -2.79 -2.21 -36.91
N TYR A 426 -2.52 -0.98 -37.36
CA TYR A 426 -1.27 -0.28 -37.05
C TYR A 426 -1.09 -0.01 -35.55
N HIS A 427 -2.17 0.33 -34.83
CA HIS A 427 -2.13 0.52 -33.39
C HIS A 427 -1.89 -0.80 -32.65
N ALA A 428 -2.48 -1.90 -33.12
CA ALA A 428 -2.28 -3.23 -32.57
C ALA A 428 -0.82 -3.70 -32.74
N VAL A 429 -0.23 -3.50 -33.92
CA VAL A 429 1.19 -3.77 -34.18
C VAL A 429 2.09 -2.92 -33.29
N THR A 430 1.83 -1.62 -33.19
CA THR A 430 2.61 -0.70 -32.34
C THR A 430 2.54 -1.11 -30.86
N ASN A 431 1.36 -1.52 -30.38
CA ASN A 431 1.18 -2.08 -29.05
C ASN A 431 1.96 -3.37 -28.83
N ALA A 432 1.93 -4.28 -29.81
CA ALA A 432 2.63 -5.55 -29.75
C ALA A 432 4.14 -5.35 -29.65
N TYR A 433 4.72 -4.45 -30.45
CA TYR A 433 6.14 -4.09 -30.36
C TYR A 433 6.51 -3.48 -29.01
N ALA A 434 5.72 -2.52 -28.52
CA ALA A 434 5.98 -1.90 -27.22
C ALA A 434 5.94 -2.93 -26.08
N ARG A 435 4.97 -3.85 -26.12
CA ARG A 435 4.85 -4.95 -25.17
C ARG A 435 6.01 -5.94 -25.28
N GLY A 436 6.38 -6.34 -26.50
CA GLY A 436 7.51 -7.25 -26.75
C GLY A 436 8.81 -6.69 -26.19
N ASN A 437 9.11 -5.41 -26.47
CA ASN A 437 10.30 -4.73 -25.97
C ASN A 437 10.28 -4.61 -24.43
N ALA A 438 9.13 -4.26 -23.84
CA ALA A 438 9.01 -4.16 -22.38
C ALA A 438 9.33 -5.49 -21.68
N TYR A 439 8.78 -6.60 -22.15
CA TYR A 439 9.03 -7.92 -21.55
C TYR A 439 10.43 -8.46 -21.86
N ALA A 440 11.00 -8.17 -23.04
CA ALA A 440 12.39 -8.51 -23.34
C ALA A 440 13.33 -7.78 -22.36
N ASN A 441 13.18 -6.47 -22.23
CA ASN A 441 13.97 -5.67 -21.29
C ASN A 441 13.78 -6.15 -19.84
N PHE A 442 12.57 -6.56 -19.45
CA PHE A 442 12.32 -7.10 -18.10
C PHE A 442 13.07 -8.40 -17.86
N LYS A 443 13.08 -9.33 -18.83
CA LYS A 443 13.89 -10.55 -18.72
C LYS A 443 15.38 -10.24 -18.63
N ASP A 444 15.87 -9.29 -19.41
CA ASP A 444 17.28 -8.87 -19.34
C ASP A 444 17.62 -8.27 -17.98
N THR A 445 16.72 -7.45 -17.40
CA THR A 445 16.83 -6.93 -16.04
C THR A 445 16.91 -8.06 -15.02
N LEU A 446 16.04 -9.08 -15.10
CA LEU A 446 16.09 -10.23 -14.19
C LEU A 446 17.39 -11.04 -14.34
N ASN A 447 17.86 -11.26 -15.58
CA ASN A 447 19.14 -11.93 -15.81
C ASN A 447 20.32 -11.17 -15.20
N GLN A 448 20.31 -9.83 -15.29
CA GLN A 448 21.32 -8.99 -14.62
C GLN A 448 21.25 -9.13 -13.10
N ILE A 449 20.04 -9.13 -12.53
CA ILE A 449 19.83 -9.34 -11.09
C ILE A 449 20.34 -10.72 -10.67
N ASP A 450 20.11 -11.78 -11.45
CA ASP A 450 20.59 -13.13 -11.15
C ASP A 450 22.13 -13.18 -11.10
N GLN A 451 22.80 -12.49 -12.02
CA GLN A 451 24.27 -12.39 -12.02
C GLN A 451 24.79 -11.66 -10.77
N LEU A 452 24.18 -10.51 -10.43
CA LEU A 452 24.50 -9.76 -9.21
C LEU A 452 24.30 -10.61 -7.96
N THR A 453 23.18 -11.34 -7.89
CA THR A 453 22.81 -12.21 -6.76
C THR A 453 23.80 -13.36 -6.61
N ALA A 454 24.15 -14.05 -7.70
CA ALA A 454 25.11 -15.14 -7.68
C ALA A 454 26.52 -14.67 -7.34
N GLN A 455 26.90 -13.44 -7.72
CA GLN A 455 28.18 -12.85 -7.35
C GLN A 455 28.23 -12.54 -5.86
N VAL A 456 27.27 -11.74 -5.34
CA VAL A 456 27.28 -11.32 -3.94
C VAL A 456 27.14 -12.50 -2.98
N ARG A 457 26.32 -13.51 -3.33
CA ARG A 457 26.16 -14.74 -2.55
C ARG A 457 27.50 -15.44 -2.31
N ARG A 458 28.30 -15.61 -3.36
CA ARG A 458 29.63 -16.24 -3.27
C ARG A 458 30.56 -15.42 -2.38
N THR A 459 30.65 -14.12 -2.63
CA THR A 459 31.52 -13.22 -1.87
C THR A 459 31.16 -13.21 -0.38
N MET A 460 29.88 -13.11 -0.04
CA MET A 460 29.45 -13.08 1.37
C MET A 460 29.58 -14.44 2.06
N THR A 461 29.30 -15.54 1.35
CA THR A 461 29.49 -16.88 1.90
C THR A 461 30.96 -17.13 2.23
N GLU A 462 31.88 -16.71 1.36
CA GLU A 462 33.32 -16.78 1.62
C GLU A 462 33.74 -15.87 2.78
N LYS A 463 33.21 -14.64 2.84
CA LYS A 463 33.58 -13.65 3.84
C LYS A 463 33.10 -13.99 5.26
N TYR A 464 31.87 -14.48 5.39
CA TYR A 464 31.23 -14.71 6.69
C TYR A 464 31.10 -16.18 7.08
N GLN A 465 31.39 -17.10 6.15
CA GLN A 465 31.21 -18.55 6.38
C GLN A 465 29.77 -18.93 6.76
N LEU A 466 28.80 -18.15 6.27
CA LEU A 466 27.37 -18.40 6.38
C LEU A 466 26.81 -18.73 5.00
N GLN A 467 25.78 -19.56 4.92
CA GLN A 467 25.10 -19.80 3.65
C GLN A 467 24.19 -18.61 3.32
N PHE A 468 24.58 -17.85 2.30
CA PHE A 468 23.72 -16.90 1.59
C PHE A 468 23.09 -17.60 0.38
#